data_AF-A0A4Q4T119-F1
#
_entry.id   AF-A0A4Q4T119-F1
#
_cell.length_a   1.000
_cell.length_b   1.000
_cell.length_c   1.000
_cell.angle_alpha   90.00
_cell.angle_beta   90.00
_cell.angle_gamma   90.00
#
_symmetry.space_group_name_H-M   'P 1'
#
loop_
_entity.id
_entity.type
_entity.pdbx_description
1 polymer ?
#
loop_
_entity_poly.entity_id
_entity_poly.type
_entity_poly.pdbx_seq_one_letter_code
_entity_poly.pdbx_strand_id
1 'polypeptide(L)' 'MDRTTALQKISYYFKNEKLLDEAFLAAGASVSNVRVEGNEQGNKGLALIGDALIRLAIVDQGYVGGARTGKEQG' A
#
# COMPACT_ATOMS: atom_id res chain seq x y z
N MET A 1 6.33 13.08 -1.44
CA MET A 1 5.02 13.25 -2.11
C MET A 1 4.03 13.69 -1.04
N ASP A 2 3.26 14.75 -1.26
CA ASP A 2 2.25 15.20 -0.30
C ASP A 2 0.90 14.49 -0.49
N ARG A 3 0.03 14.60 0.52
CA ARG A 3 -1.27 13.93 0.58
C ARG A 3 -2.21 14.31 -0.57
N THR A 4 -2.27 15.59 -0.92
CA THR A 4 -3.17 16.10 -1.97
C THR A 4 -2.77 15.54 -3.33
N THR A 5 -1.48 15.57 -3.63
CA THR A 5 -0.95 15.00 -4.88
C THR A 5 -1.21 13.49 -4.95
N ALA A 6 -1.15 12.76 -3.83
CA ALA A 6 -1.41 11.32 -3.84
C ALA A 6 -2.87 10.98 -4.13
N LEU A 7 -3.81 11.66 -3.48
CA LEU A 7 -5.24 11.48 -3.71
C LEU A 7 -5.64 11.76 -5.16
N GLN A 8 -5.07 12.81 -5.76
CA GLN A 8 -5.30 13.14 -7.17
C GLN A 8 -4.80 12.06 -8.12
N LYS A 9 -3.66 11.41 -7.83
CA LYS A 9 -3.11 10.36 -8.71
C LYS A 9 -3.89 9.05 -8.66
N ILE A 10 -4.37 8.66 -7.48
CA ILE A 10 -5.10 7.40 -7.32
C ILE A 10 -6.60 7.54 -7.64
N SER A 11 -7.10 8.78 -7.77
CA SER A 11 -8.51 9.10 -8.03
C SER A 11 -9.47 8.33 -7.12
N TYR A 12 -9.08 8.19 -5.85
CA TYR A 12 -9.79 7.39 -4.86
C TYR A 12 -10.12 8.22 -3.63
N TYR A 13 -11.36 8.11 -3.16
CA TYR A 13 -11.82 8.75 -1.93
C TYR A 13 -11.86 7.73 -0.79
N PHE A 14 -11.04 7.95 0.24
CA PHE A 14 -11.02 7.09 1.41
C PHE A 14 -12.22 7.36 2.31
N LYS A 15 -12.99 6.32 2.62
CA LYS A 15 -14.06 6.40 3.64
C LYS A 15 -13.50 6.67 5.03
N ASN A 16 -12.32 6.15 5.32
CA ASN A 16 -11.59 6.37 6.57
C ASN A 16 -10.25 7.03 6.27
N GLU A 17 -10.19 8.35 6.40
CA GLU A 17 -8.98 9.13 6.13
C GLU A 17 -7.80 8.78 7.04
N LYS A 18 -8.05 8.17 8.22
CA LYS A 18 -6.98 7.74 9.14
C LYS A 18 -6.08 6.66 8.53
N LEU A 19 -6.61 5.83 7.62
CA LEU A 19 -5.82 4.83 6.91
C LEU A 19 -4.83 5.49 5.93
N LEU A 20 -5.23 6.60 5.30
CA LEU A 20 -4.34 7.38 4.46
C LEU A 20 -3.26 8.03 5.31
N ASP A 21 -3.64 8.64 6.43
CA ASP A 21 -2.69 9.29 7.33
C ASP A 21 -1.69 8.28 7.92
N GLU A 22 -2.14 7.10 8.32
CA GLU A 22 -1.28 5.98 8.74
C GLU A 22 -0.34 5.52 7.63
N ALA A 23 -0.81 5.40 6.38
CA ALA A 23 0.03 5.01 5.25
C ALA A 23 1.18 6.01 4.98
N PHE A 24 0.95 7.30 5.26
CA PHE A 24 1.96 8.36 5.16
C PHE A 24 2.92 8.44 6.36
N LEU A 25 2.58 7.83 7.50
CA LEU A 25 3.43 7.78 8.68
C LEU A 25 4.49 6.69 8.55
N ALA A 26 5.70 7.06 8.15
CA ALA A 26 6.82 6.12 8.11
C ALA A 26 7.14 5.58 9.52
N ALA A 27 7.48 4.29 9.60
CA ALA A 27 7.95 3.71 10.84
C ALA A 27 9.25 4.38 11.32
N GLY A 28 9.28 4.79 12.59
CA GLY A 28 10.39 5.56 13.16
C GLY A 28 10.30 7.07 12.94
N ALA A 29 9.23 7.59 12.33
CA ALA A 29 8.92 9.01 12.38
C ALA A 29 8.73 9.42 13.85
N SER A 30 9.43 10.48 14.29
CA SER A 30 9.30 11.01 15.65
C SER A 30 7.86 11.46 15.87
N VAL A 31 7.10 10.75 16.70
CA VAL A 31 5.76 11.14 17.15
C VAL A 31 5.87 12.33 18.10
N SER A 32 6.19 13.52 17.58
CA SER A 32 6.25 14.76 18.37
C SER A 32 4.91 15.49 18.45
N ASN A 33 3.83 14.94 17.90
CA ASN A 33 2.54 15.61 17.83
C ASN A 33 1.47 14.85 18.60
N VAL A 34 1.08 15.42 19.75
CA VAL A 34 -0.05 15.05 20.63
C VAL A 34 -1.41 14.92 19.91
N ARG A 35 -1.47 15.26 18.61
CA ARG A 35 -2.67 15.15 17.76
C ARG A 35 -2.75 13.89 16.90
N VAL A 36 -1.70 13.09 16.85
CA VAL A 36 -1.67 11.82 16.10
C VAL A 36 -1.35 10.73 17.10
N GLU A 37 -2.39 10.20 17.76
CA GLU A 37 -2.31 8.85 18.35
C GLU A 37 -2.16 7.87 17.18
N GLY A 38 -0.92 7.71 16.71
CA GLY A 38 -0.52 6.72 15.72
C GLY A 38 0.17 5.57 16.42
N ASN A 39 -0.13 4.35 16.00
CA ASN A 39 0.63 3.16 16.37
C ASN A 39 2.13 3.41 16.16
N GLU A 40 2.98 3.11 17.14
CA GLU A 40 4.46 3.27 17.05
C GLU A 40 5.07 2.54 15.84
N GLN A 41 4.33 1.57 15.29
CA GLN A 41 4.72 0.84 14.08
C GLN A 41 4.54 1.64 12.78
N GLY A 42 3.88 2.80 12.79
CA GLY A 42 3.59 3.61 11.61
C GLY A 42 2.88 2.78 10.53
N ASN A 43 3.27 2.97 9.27
CA ASN A 43 2.68 2.31 8.11
C ASN A 43 3.06 0.83 7.93
N LYS A 44 3.81 0.20 8.85
CA LYS A 44 4.31 -1.19 8.69
C LYS A 44 3.20 -2.20 8.40
N GLY A 45 2.09 -2.13 9.14
CA GLY A 45 0.96 -3.04 8.96
C GLY A 45 0.32 -2.88 7.58
N LEU A 46 0.03 -1.63 7.20
CA LEU A 46 -0.53 -1.31 5.89
C LEU A 46 0.42 -1.68 4.74
N ALA A 47 1.74 -1.50 4.92
CA ALA A 47 2.74 -1.87 3.93
C ALA A 47 2.79 -3.39 3.71
N LEU A 48 2.72 -4.18 4.78
CA LEU A 48 2.68 -5.65 4.69
C LEU A 48 1.43 -6.14 3.95
N ILE A 49 0.26 -5.61 4.29
CA ILE A 49 -1.00 -5.95 3.62
C ILE A 49 -0.95 -5.50 2.14
N GLY A 50 -0.43 -4.30 1.89
CA GLY A 50 -0.26 -3.76 0.53
C GLY A 50 0.62 -4.63 -0.36
N ASP A 51 1.76 -5.13 0.15
CA ASP A 51 2.65 -6.03 -0.60
C ASP A 51 1.94 -7.34 -0.98
N ALA A 52 1.20 -7.95 -0.05
CA ALA A 52 0.44 -9.17 -0.31
C ALA A 52 -0.63 -8.95 -1.40
N LEU A 53 -1.37 -7.83 -1.34
CA LEU A 53 -2.39 -7.49 -2.33
C LEU A 53 -1.79 -7.21 -3.71
N ILE A 54 -0.66 -6.50 -3.78
CA ILE A 54 0.04 -6.23 -5.05
C ILE A 54 0.55 -7.54 -5.67
N ARG A 55 1.16 -8.42 -4.87
CA ARG A 55 1.62 -9.74 -5.36
C ARG A 55 0.46 -10.56 -5.92
N LEU A 56 -0.66 -10.59 -5.22
CA LEU A 56 -1.86 -11.29 -5.69
C LEU A 56 -2.36 -10.71 -7.01
N ALA A 57 -2.47 -9.38 -7.12
CA ALA A 57 -2.94 -8.72 -8.34
C ALA A 57 -2.02 -9.00 -9.55
N ILE A 58 -0.71 -9.02 -9.35
CA ILE A 58 0.26 -9.36 -10.39
C ILE A 58 0.11 -10.83 -10.84
N VAL A 59 -0.03 -11.75 -9.88
CA VAL A 59 -0.21 -13.19 -10.19
C VAL A 59 -1.53 -13.42 -10.94
N ASP A 60 -2.62 -12.81 -10.47
CA ASP A 60 -3.94 -12.90 -11.10
C ASP A 60 -3.91 -12.34 -12.53
N GLN A 61 -3.33 -11.16 -12.74
CA GLN A 61 -3.15 -10.58 -14.08
C GLN A 61 -2.29 -11.47 -14.98
N GLY A 62 -1.22 -12.06 -14.46
CA GLY A 62 -0.37 -13.00 -15.20
C GLY A 62 -1.11 -14.29 -15.59
N TYR A 63 -1.97 -14.79 -14.70
CA TYR A 63 -2.79 -15.98 -14.93
C TYR A 63 -3.91 -15.71 -15.96
N VAL A 64 -4.63 -14.59 -15.81
CA VAL A 64 -5.70 -14.15 -16.72
C VAL A 64 -5.14 -13.72 -18.08
N GLY A 65 -3.93 -13.14 -18.11
CA GLY A 65 -3.20 -12.78 -19.32
C GLY A 65 -2.64 -13.96 -20.12
N GLY A 66 -2.87 -15.20 -19.68
CA GLY A 66 -2.48 -16.40 -20.42
C GLY A 66 -0.98 -16.67 -20.46
N ALA A 67 -0.18 -16.04 -19.61
CA ALA A 67 1.23 -16.37 -19.46
C ALA A 67 1.37 -17.66 -18.63
N ARG A 68 1.06 -18.79 -19.26
CA ARG A 68 1.62 -20.08 -18.85
C ARG A 68 3.14 -19.93 -18.91
N THR A 69 3.80 -19.82 -17.77
CA THR A 69 5.22 -20.17 -17.65
C THR A 69 5.37 -21.69 -17.75
N GLY A 70 4.89 -22.27 -18.84
CA GLY A 70 5.26 -23.59 -19.31
C GLY A 70 6.26 -23.39 -20.44
N LYS A 71 7.49 -22.97 -20.12
CA LYS A 71 8.61 -23.26 -21.01
C LYS A 71 9.10 -24.66 -20.67
N GLU A 72 8.42 -25.65 -21.21
CA GLU A 72 9.09 -26.89 -21.62
C GLU A 72 9.84 -26.56 -22.91
N GLN A 73 11.14 -26.29 -22.79
CA GLN A 73 12.11 -26.48 -23.87
C GLN A 73 13.41 -26.94 -23.23
N GLY A 74 13.76 -28.22 -23.42
CA GLY A 74 14.97 -28.86 -22.95
C GLY A 74 14.72 -30.30 -22.57
#